data_AF-A0A095XN34-F1
#
_entry.id   AF-A0A095XN34-F1
#
_cell.length_a   1.000
_cell.length_b   1.000
_cell.length_c   1.000
_cell.angle_alpha   90.00
_cell.angle_beta   90.00
_cell.angle_gamma   90.00
#
_symmetry.space_group_name_H-M   'P 1'
#
loop_
_entity.id
_entity.type
_entity.pdbx_description
1 polymer ?
#
loop_
_entity_poly.entity_id
_entity_poly.type
_entity_poly.pdbx_seq_one_letter_code
_entity_poly.pdbx_strand_id
1 'polypeptide(L)'
;QLAVAEASPQRQAELKDYTFELLDELYENEEKFTEDLYDPLGLTEDVKKFLRYNANKALMNLGYESLFPPESTDVNPAILAALSPNADENHDFFSGSGSSYVIGDIEDTEDDDWDF
;
A
#
# COMPACT_ATOMS: atom_id res chain seq x y z
N GLN A 1 9.89 -7.47 -14.73
CA GLN A 1 10.56 -8.78 -14.63
C GLN A 1 10.58 -9.43 -16.00
N LEU A 2 11.75 -9.79 -16.55
CA LEU A 2 11.85 -10.54 -17.83
C LEU A 2 12.72 -11.80 -17.68
N ALA A 3 13.76 -11.78 -16.83
CA ALA A 3 14.74 -12.86 -16.72
C ALA A 3 14.18 -14.23 -16.27
N VAL A 4 13.17 -14.26 -15.39
CA VAL A 4 12.57 -15.54 -14.94
C VAL A 4 11.67 -16.14 -16.03
N ALA A 5 10.91 -15.30 -16.73
CA ALA A 5 10.01 -15.74 -17.80
C ALA A 5 10.77 -16.32 -19.01
N GLU A 6 12.00 -15.87 -19.22
CA GLU A 6 12.91 -16.36 -20.28
C GLU A 6 13.65 -17.66 -19.90
N ALA A 7 13.56 -18.11 -18.66
CA ALA A 7 14.22 -19.33 -18.19
C ALA A 7 13.47 -20.61 -18.59
N SER A 8 14.17 -21.75 -18.57
CA SER A 8 13.55 -23.07 -18.78
C SER A 8 12.45 -23.35 -17.75
N PRO A 9 11.41 -24.15 -18.08
CA PRO A 9 10.35 -24.50 -17.14
C PRO A 9 10.85 -25.09 -15.81
N GLN A 10 11.92 -25.90 -15.85
CA GLN A 10 12.53 -26.47 -14.65
C GLN A 10 13.10 -25.37 -13.73
N ARG A 11 13.79 -24.38 -14.31
CA ARG A 11 14.35 -23.26 -13.56
C ARG A 11 13.28 -22.34 -13.00
N GLN A 12 12.17 -22.15 -13.72
CA GLN A 12 11.03 -21.37 -13.21
C GLN A 12 10.39 -22.03 -11.98
N ALA A 13 10.23 -23.36 -12.01
CA ALA A 13 9.75 -24.12 -10.86
C ALA A 13 10.72 -24.03 -9.68
N GLU A 14 12.02 -24.25 -9.91
CA GLU A 14 13.05 -24.16 -8.87
C GLU A 14 13.07 -22.76 -8.21
N LEU A 15 12.99 -21.69 -9.00
CA LEU A 15 12.96 -20.33 -8.47
C LEU A 15 11.67 -20.01 -7.71
N LYS A 16 10.53 -20.58 -8.16
CA LYS A 16 9.27 -20.45 -7.45
C LYS A 16 9.38 -21.14 -6.10
N ASP A 17 9.76 -22.40 -6.06
CA ASP A 17 9.90 -23.18 -4.82
C ASP A 17 10.86 -22.46 -3.84
N TYR A 18 12.03 -22.05 -4.33
CA TYR A 18 12.99 -21.26 -3.55
C TYR A 18 12.39 -19.96 -2.98
N THR A 19 11.59 -19.24 -3.77
CA THR A 19 10.97 -17.98 -3.33
C THR A 19 9.97 -18.22 -2.20
N PHE A 20 9.14 -19.27 -2.33
CA PHE A 20 8.14 -19.60 -1.31
C PHE A 20 8.80 -20.13 -0.02
N GLU A 21 9.82 -20.98 -0.13
CA GLU A 21 10.59 -21.47 1.02
C GLU A 21 11.28 -20.31 1.76
N LEU A 22 11.96 -19.43 1.03
CA LEU A 22 12.63 -18.27 1.62
C LEU A 22 11.63 -17.32 2.28
N LEU A 23 10.47 -17.08 1.65
CA LEU A 23 9.44 -16.22 2.23
C LEU A 23 8.91 -16.79 3.55
N ASP A 24 8.71 -18.09 3.63
CA ASP A 24 8.22 -18.77 4.84
C ASP A 24 9.24 -18.66 5.99
N GLU A 25 10.53 -18.93 5.71
CA GLU A 25 11.61 -18.78 6.71
C GLU A 25 11.71 -17.34 7.24
N LEU A 26 11.67 -16.36 6.34
CA LEU A 26 11.70 -14.95 6.72
C LEU A 26 10.45 -14.55 7.50
N TYR A 27 9.28 -15.05 7.10
CA TYR A 27 8.01 -14.76 7.78
C TYR A 27 8.00 -15.31 9.21
N GLU A 28 8.47 -16.54 9.44
CA GLU A 28 8.59 -17.11 10.80
C GLU A 28 9.54 -16.31 11.69
N ASN A 29 10.64 -15.81 11.13
CA ASN A 29 11.58 -14.97 11.87
C ASN A 29 10.96 -13.61 12.21
N GLU A 30 10.29 -12.98 11.25
CA GLU A 30 9.62 -11.68 11.42
C GLU A 30 8.44 -11.77 12.40
N GLU A 31 7.75 -12.91 12.46
CA GLU A 31 6.68 -13.17 13.41
C GLU A 31 7.18 -13.09 14.87
N LYS A 32 8.28 -13.80 15.16
CA LYS A 32 8.93 -13.77 16.48
C LYS A 32 9.43 -12.37 16.83
N PHE A 33 10.06 -11.71 15.87
CA PHE A 33 10.53 -10.33 16.06
C PHE A 33 9.39 -9.35 16.33
N THR A 34 8.25 -9.56 15.68
CA THR A 34 7.04 -8.76 15.91
C THR A 34 6.48 -8.98 17.31
N GLU A 35 6.39 -10.23 17.77
CA GLU A 35 5.95 -10.56 19.13
C GLU A 35 6.84 -9.88 20.17
N ASP A 36 8.17 -10.02 20.03
CA ASP A 36 9.15 -9.43 20.94
C ASP A 36 9.00 -7.90 21.09
N LEU A 37 8.59 -7.21 20.03
CA LEU A 37 8.43 -5.75 20.01
C LEU A 37 7.03 -5.27 20.38
N TYR A 38 5.99 -5.95 19.89
CA TYR A 38 4.62 -5.42 19.89
C TYR A 38 3.69 -6.10 20.90
N ASP A 39 4.10 -7.20 21.53
CA ASP A 39 3.30 -7.85 22.58
C ASP A 39 2.98 -6.91 23.75
N PRO A 40 3.94 -6.12 24.29
CA PRO A 40 3.65 -5.16 25.35
C PRO A 40 2.67 -4.06 24.94
N LEU A 41 2.54 -3.81 23.62
CA LEU A 41 1.66 -2.79 23.05
C LEU A 41 0.29 -3.36 22.65
N GLY A 42 0.14 -4.70 22.62
CA GLY A 42 -1.07 -5.37 22.15
C GLY A 42 -1.35 -5.19 20.66
N LEU A 43 -0.32 -4.85 19.87
CA LEU A 43 -0.45 -4.56 18.43
C LEU A 43 0.02 -5.72 17.54
N THR A 44 0.56 -6.79 18.13
CA THR A 44 1.18 -7.93 17.44
C THR A 44 0.32 -8.49 16.31
N GLU A 45 -0.96 -8.77 16.56
CA GLU A 45 -1.84 -9.38 15.56
C GLU A 45 -2.12 -8.45 14.37
N ASP A 46 -2.25 -7.14 14.61
CA ASP A 46 -2.45 -6.17 13.53
C ASP A 46 -1.18 -6.02 12.68
N VAL A 47 0.00 -6.07 13.30
CA VAL A 47 1.28 -6.07 12.58
C VAL A 47 1.45 -7.36 11.78
N LYS A 48 1.10 -8.53 12.33
CA LYS A 48 1.16 -9.82 11.60
C LYS A 48 0.25 -9.83 10.36
N LYS A 49 -0.97 -9.27 10.44
CA LYS A 49 -1.84 -9.10 9.26
C LYS A 49 -1.18 -8.21 8.21
N PHE A 50 -0.51 -7.15 8.64
CA PHE A 50 0.22 -6.25 7.74
C PHE A 50 1.44 -6.93 7.10
N LEU A 51 2.17 -7.78 7.82
CA LEU A 51 3.24 -8.60 7.26
C LEU A 51 2.72 -9.51 6.14
N ARG A 52 1.62 -10.24 6.38
CA ARG A 52 1.00 -11.13 5.38
C ARG A 52 0.50 -10.36 4.15
N TYR A 53 -0.08 -9.17 4.36
CA TYR A 53 -0.46 -8.27 3.27
C TYR A 53 0.74 -7.90 2.39
N ASN A 54 1.86 -7.50 3.00
CA ASN A 54 3.08 -7.12 2.28
C ASN A 54 3.77 -8.32 1.63
N ALA A 55 3.73 -9.50 2.25
CA ALA A 55 4.23 -10.73 1.66
C ALA A 55 3.50 -11.06 0.35
N ASN A 56 2.17 -10.96 0.34
CA ASN A 56 1.38 -11.09 -0.89
C ASN A 56 1.74 -10.03 -1.94
N LYS A 57 2.01 -8.78 -1.54
CA LYS A 57 2.49 -7.72 -2.46
C LYS A 57 3.87 -8.03 -3.04
N ALA A 58 4.78 -8.57 -2.23
CA ALA A 58 6.10 -9.00 -2.71
C ALA A 58 5.99 -10.14 -3.73
N LEU A 59 5.15 -11.14 -3.46
CA LEU A 59 4.87 -12.24 -4.41
C LEU A 59 4.25 -11.71 -5.72
N MET A 60 3.24 -10.86 -5.63
CA MET A 60 2.62 -10.22 -6.79
C MET A 60 3.63 -9.40 -7.59
N ASN A 61 4.51 -8.65 -6.92
CA ASN A 61 5.58 -7.92 -7.60
C ASN A 61 6.43 -8.89 -8.41
N LEU A 62 6.81 -10.05 -7.86
CA LEU A 62 7.58 -11.08 -8.57
C LEU A 62 6.79 -11.84 -9.65
N GLY A 63 5.47 -11.62 -9.76
CA GLY A 63 4.59 -12.31 -10.70
C GLY A 63 4.05 -13.65 -10.21
N TYR A 64 4.16 -13.93 -8.90
CA TYR A 64 3.62 -15.13 -8.26
C TYR A 64 2.24 -14.90 -7.67
N GLU A 65 1.52 -16.00 -7.42
CA GLU A 65 0.24 -15.96 -6.71
C GLU A 65 0.41 -15.56 -5.23
N SER A 66 -0.67 -15.05 -4.65
CA SER A 66 -0.75 -14.76 -3.21
C SER A 66 -0.71 -16.04 -2.39
N LEU A 67 0.09 -16.04 -1.33
CA LEU A 67 0.18 -17.15 -0.37
C LEU A 67 -0.89 -17.06 0.72
N PHE A 68 -1.13 -15.86 1.25
CA PHE A 68 -2.02 -15.65 2.38
C PHE A 68 -3.44 -15.30 1.91
N PRO A 69 -4.49 -15.88 2.49
CA PRO A 69 -5.85 -15.59 2.08
C PRO A 69 -6.32 -14.21 2.60
N PRO A 70 -7.33 -13.58 1.95
CA PRO A 70 -7.77 -12.22 2.25
C PRO A 70 -8.08 -11.97 3.73
N GLU A 71 -8.74 -12.93 4.40
CA GLU A 71 -9.11 -12.87 5.82
C GLU A 71 -7.90 -12.76 6.76
N SER A 72 -6.74 -13.27 6.36
CA SER A 72 -5.50 -13.18 7.13
C SER A 72 -4.69 -11.90 6.82
N THR A 73 -5.12 -11.14 5.82
CA THR A 73 -4.50 -9.89 5.33
C THR A 73 -5.42 -8.68 5.46
N ASP A 74 -6.46 -8.79 6.30
CA ASP A 74 -7.42 -7.71 6.55
C ASP A 74 -6.79 -6.63 7.44
N VAL A 75 -6.05 -5.73 6.80
CA VAL A 75 -5.35 -4.60 7.42
C VAL A 75 -6.32 -3.44 7.60
N ASN A 76 -6.25 -2.79 8.77
CA ASN A 76 -7.06 -1.61 9.06
C ASN A 76 -6.93 -0.56 7.93
N PRO A 77 -8.06 -0.13 7.30
CA PRO A 77 -8.05 0.83 6.20
C PRO A 77 -7.34 2.16 6.52
N ALA A 78 -7.34 2.59 7.78
CA ALA A 78 -6.63 3.81 8.19
C ALA A 78 -5.10 3.67 8.01
N ILE A 79 -4.54 2.47 8.24
CA ILE A 79 -3.13 2.18 8.01
C ILE A 79 -2.81 2.17 6.52
N LEU A 80 -3.71 1.61 5.70
CA LEU A 80 -3.57 1.62 4.24
C LEU A 80 -3.64 3.03 3.65
N ALA A 81 -4.55 3.87 4.14
CA ALA A 81 -4.64 5.27 3.74
C ALA A 81 -3.36 6.05 4.12
N ALA A 82 -2.78 5.77 5.28
CA ALA A 82 -1.54 6.40 5.75
C ALA A 82 -0.30 6.01 4.93
N LEU A 83 -0.30 4.87 4.23
CA LEU A 83 0.80 4.44 3.36
C LEU A 83 0.89 5.24 2.05
N SER A 84 -0.24 5.79 1.60
CA SER A 84 -0.34 6.61 0.40
C SER A 84 -1.10 7.90 0.72
N PRO A 85 -0.51 8.81 1.52
CA PRO A 85 -1.18 10.05 1.92
C PRO A 85 -1.58 10.94 0.71
N ASN A 86 -1.02 10.65 -0.48
CA ASN A 86 -1.21 11.42 -1.71
C ASN A 86 -1.90 10.65 -2.85
N ALA A 87 -2.32 9.38 -2.68
CA ALA A 87 -2.98 8.64 -3.77
C ALA A 87 -4.47 8.99 -3.95
N ASP A 88 -5.00 9.80 -3.04
CA ASP A 88 -6.33 10.41 -3.13
C ASP A 88 -6.29 11.81 -2.47
N GLU A 89 -5.24 12.60 -2.74
CA GLU A 89 -5.36 14.06 -2.71
C GLU A 89 -6.16 14.50 -3.97
N ASN A 90 -7.33 13.89 -4.17
CA ASN A 90 -8.45 14.70 -4.58
C ASN A 90 -8.59 15.68 -3.42
N HIS A 91 -8.14 16.92 -3.63
CA HIS A 91 -8.72 18.05 -2.92
C HIS A 91 -10.23 17.87 -3.03
N ASP A 92 -10.84 17.26 -2.02
CA ASP A 92 -12.28 17.23 -1.88
C ASP A 92 -12.68 18.63 -1.44
N PHE A 93 -12.71 19.50 -2.43
CA PHE A 93 -13.36 20.80 -2.46
C PHE A 93 -14.84 20.70 -2.00
N PHE A 94 -15.38 19.49 -1.78
CA PHE A 94 -16.76 19.19 -1.41
C PHE A 94 -16.94 18.43 -0.08
N SER A 95 -15.94 18.38 0.81
CA SER A 95 -16.17 17.93 2.20
C SER A 95 -16.65 19.10 3.07
N GLY A 96 -17.95 19.36 2.96
CA GLY A 96 -18.63 20.59 3.37
C GLY A 96 -18.47 21.00 4.84
N SER A 97 -17.74 22.09 5.05
CA SER A 97 -18.00 23.03 6.15
C SER A 97 -18.36 24.39 5.56
N GLY A 98 -19.62 24.81 5.71
CA GLY A 98 -19.99 26.21 5.58
C GLY A 98 -20.27 26.72 4.17
N SER A 99 -21.57 26.71 3.84
CA SER A 99 -22.29 27.49 2.83
C SER A 99 -21.65 28.83 2.38
N SER A 100 -21.07 28.84 1.19
CA SER A 100 -21.32 29.87 0.17
C SER A 100 -20.78 29.41 -1.17
N TYR A 101 -21.67 29.05 -2.11
CA TYR A 101 -21.32 29.15 -3.52
C TYR A 101 -21.17 30.64 -3.82
N VAL A 102 -19.94 31.14 -3.90
CA VAL A 102 -19.70 32.42 -4.56
C VAL A 102 -19.49 32.06 -6.03
N ILE A 103 -20.53 32.26 -6.84
CA ILE A 103 -20.31 32.43 -8.27
C ILE A 103 -19.50 33.72 -8.36
N GLY A 104 -18.21 33.61 -8.66
CA GLY A 104 -17.38 34.79 -8.90
C GLY A 104 -17.94 35.49 -10.13
N ASP A 105 -18.31 36.76 -9.99
CA ASP A 105 -18.53 37.60 -11.16
C ASP A 105 -17.18 37.73 -11.87
N ILE A 106 -17.18 37.39 -13.15
CA ILE A 106 -16.01 37.50 -14.03
C ILE A 106 -16.13 38.86 -14.70
N GLU A 107 -15.20 39.77 -14.37
CA GLU A 107 -15.00 41.01 -15.10
C GLU A 107 -13.67 40.94 -15.86
N ASP A 108 -13.68 41.46 -17.08
CA ASP A 108 -12.45 41.61 -17.86
C ASP A 108 -11.60 42.73 -17.23
N THR A 109 -10.30 42.49 -17.10
CA THR A 109 -9.36 43.49 -16.57
C THR A 109 -9.28 44.71 -17.49
N GLU A 110 -9.31 45.91 -16.92
CA GLU A 110 -9.12 47.17 -17.64
C GLU A 110 -7.66 47.65 -17.52
N ASP A 111 -7.17 48.45 -18.48
CA ASP A 111 -5.77 48.91 -18.51
C ASP A 111 -5.39 49.71 -17.24
N ASP A 112 -6.36 50.38 -16.61
CA ASP A 112 -6.17 51.18 -15.40
C ASP A 112 -5.85 50.33 -14.15
N ASP A 113 -6.12 49.02 -14.17
CA ASP A 113 -5.73 48.09 -13.08
C ASP A 113 -4.21 47.81 -13.03
N TRP A 114 -3.48 48.26 -14.05
CA TRP A 114 -2.04 48.00 -14.22
C TRP A 114 -1.16 49.26 -14.10
N ASP A 115 -1.74 50.40 -13.74
CA ASP A 115 -0.98 51.62 -13.44
C ASP A 115 -0.68 51.70 -11.92
N PHE A 116 0.58 51.38 -11.55
CA PHE A 116 1.13 51.47 -10.19
C PHE A 116 1.66 52.87 -9.82
#